data_AF-A0A5B8VF61-F1
#
_entry.id   AF-A0A5B8VF61-F1
#
_cell.length_a   1.000
_cell.length_b   1.000
_cell.length_c   1.000
_cell.angle_alpha   90.00
_cell.angle_beta   90.00
_cell.angle_gamma   90.00
#
_symmetry.space_group_name_H-M   'P 1'
#
loop_
_entity.id
_entity.type
_entity.pdbx_description
1 polymer ?
#
loop_
_entity_poly.entity_id
_entity_poly.type
_entity_poly.pdbx_seq_one_letter_code
_entity_poly.pdbx_strand_id
1 'polypeptide(L)'
;MQGKKQIEPKMLYTITLEQLVPQDNFYRRLKKVIAMDWLYKATTKYYGSEGQKSIDPVVFFRMCLIGYINNITSDRKLIEFCSDSLGIRLFLGYDIDEALPWHSTISRTRQLYGEEVFKQLFEQVFERCMESGMIAGPTQAVDGAFLKANASKDSLEIKQVNKSVDEYLLENIKANTTARRPAKINRADEDQQHMDGDDEQQARELKELDTRYQRQEKNYEEMPGSESRGKFLSNKTHYSPTDPDARIAVKPGKPGELYYNGQIAVDTAHHVITHAQSFTADVKDCRDLITVTRQLQARLQHHGMEIEKLLADAAYSSGEKLSVPGTTKHHSVYTITGWSIKRQ
;
A
#
# COMPACT_ATOMS: atom_id res chain seq x y z
N MET A 1 44.06 -15.45 31.49
CA MET A 1 43.29 -16.47 32.23
C MET A 1 41.84 -16.38 31.79
N GLN A 2 41.17 -17.52 31.61
CA GLN A 2 39.76 -17.56 31.22
C GLN A 2 38.87 -17.35 32.46
N GLY A 3 38.08 -16.29 32.48
CA GLY A 3 37.11 -16.05 33.55
C GLY A 3 35.94 -17.04 33.47
N LYS A 4 35.51 -17.58 34.62
CA LYS A 4 34.26 -18.34 34.75
C LYS A 4 33.23 -17.47 35.46
N LYS A 5 32.06 -17.29 34.86
CA LYS A 5 30.94 -16.56 35.47
C LYS A 5 30.09 -17.54 36.29
N GLN A 6 29.97 -17.29 37.59
CA GLN A 6 28.97 -17.94 38.45
C GLN A 6 27.79 -16.97 38.62
N ILE A 7 26.57 -17.49 38.53
CA ILE A 7 25.34 -16.70 38.69
C ILE A 7 24.81 -16.95 40.10
N GLU A 8 24.75 -15.91 40.92
CA GLU A 8 24.03 -15.92 42.20
C GLU A 8 22.71 -15.16 42.03
N PRO A 9 21.56 -15.86 41.93
CA PRO A 9 20.28 -15.22 41.70
C PRO A 9 19.81 -14.47 42.95
N LYS A 10 19.29 -13.24 42.77
CA LYS A 10 18.62 -12.52 43.85
C LYS A 10 17.23 -13.13 44.10
N MET A 11 16.80 -13.14 45.36
CA MET A 11 15.47 -13.65 45.76
C MET A 11 14.31 -12.72 45.37
N LEU A 12 14.56 -11.41 45.30
CA LEU A 12 13.57 -10.40 44.90
C LEU A 12 14.23 -9.39 43.96
N TYR A 13 13.49 -8.99 42.93
CA TYR A 13 13.89 -7.97 41.96
C TYR A 13 12.91 -6.80 42.06
N THR A 14 13.42 -5.62 42.41
CA THR A 14 12.68 -4.36 42.30
C THR A 14 13.26 -3.62 41.11
N ILE A 15 12.70 -3.88 39.93
CA ILE A 15 13.17 -3.33 38.66
C ILE A 15 11.98 -2.73 37.92
N THR A 16 12.21 -1.63 37.20
CA THR A 16 11.21 -1.05 36.28
C THR A 16 11.73 -1.10 34.85
N LEU A 17 10.83 -1.09 33.87
CA LEU A 17 11.21 -1.05 32.45
C LEU A 17 12.08 0.17 32.12
N GLU A 18 11.82 1.32 32.74
CA GLU A 18 12.59 2.55 32.56
C GLU A 18 14.04 2.44 33.02
N GLN A 19 14.31 1.58 34.02
CA GLN A 19 15.66 1.29 34.51
C GLN A 19 16.38 0.28 33.62
N LEU A 20 15.65 -0.70 33.07
CA LEU A 20 16.22 -1.76 32.25
C LEU A 20 16.53 -1.33 30.81
N VAL A 21 15.76 -0.36 30.28
CA VAL A 21 15.92 0.12 28.91
C VAL A 21 16.86 1.33 28.87
N PRO A 22 17.99 1.27 28.14
CA PRO A 22 18.91 2.40 28.01
C PRO A 22 18.27 3.69 27.47
N GLN A 23 18.84 4.85 27.79
CA GLN A 23 18.30 6.15 27.37
C GLN A 23 18.45 6.40 25.86
N ASP A 24 19.49 5.85 25.26
CA ASP A 24 19.81 5.90 23.83
C ASP A 24 19.04 4.88 23.00
N ASN A 25 18.25 4.00 23.63
CA ASN A 25 17.40 3.04 22.95
C ASN A 25 16.50 3.71 21.90
N PHE A 26 16.49 3.14 20.69
CA PHE A 26 15.76 3.68 19.54
C PHE A 26 14.27 3.90 19.84
N TYR A 27 13.56 2.90 20.37
CA TYR A 27 12.12 2.99 20.63
C TYR A 27 11.81 3.96 21.77
N ARG A 28 12.70 4.07 22.77
CA ARG A 28 12.57 5.08 23.83
C ARG A 28 12.67 6.50 23.29
N ARG A 29 13.59 6.75 22.34
CA ARG A 29 13.70 8.02 21.63
C ARG A 29 12.48 8.27 20.75
N LEU A 30 12.04 7.25 20.01
CA LEU A 30 10.86 7.31 19.14
C LEU A 30 9.59 7.70 19.91
N LYS A 31 9.40 7.13 21.11
CA LYS A 31 8.27 7.47 22.01
C LYS A 31 8.19 8.97 22.32
N LYS A 32 9.33 9.63 22.48
CA LYS A 32 9.41 11.08 22.78
C LYS A 32 9.15 11.92 21.52
N VAL A 33 9.56 11.41 20.37
CA VAL A 33 9.51 12.12 19.08
C VAL A 33 8.18 11.95 18.36
N ILE A 34 7.29 11.02 18.72
CA ILE A 34 5.99 10.90 18.06
C ILE A 34 4.89 10.89 19.12
N ALA A 35 4.23 12.03 19.31
CA ALA A 35 3.04 12.14 20.14
C ALA A 35 1.83 11.58 19.39
N MET A 36 1.07 10.72 20.06
CA MET A 36 -0.01 9.94 19.44
C MET A 36 -1.34 10.09 20.17
N ASP A 37 -1.42 10.92 21.23
CA ASP A 37 -2.62 11.04 22.07
C ASP A 37 -3.84 11.58 21.30
N TRP A 38 -3.60 12.32 20.21
CA TRP A 38 -4.66 12.78 19.30
C TRP A 38 -5.46 11.62 18.68
N LEU A 39 -4.87 10.42 18.58
CA LEU A 39 -5.54 9.24 18.06
C LEU A 39 -6.77 8.85 18.88
N TYR A 40 -6.78 9.10 20.19
CA TYR A 40 -7.96 8.81 21.03
C TYR A 40 -9.19 9.57 20.52
N LYS A 41 -9.04 10.86 20.19
CA LYS A 41 -10.10 11.69 19.62
C LYS A 41 -10.43 11.28 18.19
N ALA A 42 -9.41 11.05 17.34
CA ALA A 42 -9.62 10.70 15.93
C ALA A 42 -10.32 9.35 15.74
N THR A 43 -10.10 8.41 16.67
CA THR A 43 -10.64 7.04 16.56
C THR A 43 -11.94 6.84 17.35
N THR A 44 -12.40 7.81 18.13
CA THR A 44 -13.60 7.67 18.99
C THR A 44 -14.82 7.15 18.23
N LYS A 45 -15.03 7.63 17.00
CA LYS A 45 -16.18 7.24 16.15
C LYS A 45 -16.24 5.76 15.77
N TYR A 46 -15.13 5.02 15.88
CA TYR A 46 -15.07 3.60 15.53
C TYR A 46 -15.42 2.68 16.72
N TYR A 47 -15.62 3.25 17.91
CA TYR A 47 -15.86 2.49 19.13
C TYR A 47 -17.26 2.76 19.69
N GLY A 48 -17.93 1.69 20.10
CA GLY A 48 -19.17 1.77 20.86
C GLY A 48 -18.95 2.05 22.34
N SER A 49 -20.02 2.37 23.05
CA SER A 49 -20.02 2.59 24.51
C SER A 49 -20.10 1.30 25.33
N GLU A 50 -20.43 0.18 24.70
CA GLU A 50 -20.69 -1.11 25.35
C GLU A 50 -19.87 -2.25 24.73
N GLY A 51 -19.64 -3.31 25.51
CA GLY A 51 -18.94 -4.52 25.08
C GLY A 51 -17.50 -4.64 25.59
N GLN A 52 -16.74 -5.58 25.00
CA GLN A 52 -15.35 -5.82 25.36
C GLN A 52 -14.48 -4.65 24.90
N LYS A 53 -13.61 -4.16 25.79
CA LYS A 53 -12.60 -3.14 25.45
C LYS A 53 -11.70 -3.66 24.33
N SER A 54 -11.64 -2.89 23.25
CA SER A 54 -10.73 -3.13 22.14
C SER A 54 -9.29 -2.73 22.50
N ILE A 55 -8.34 -3.05 21.62
CA ILE A 55 -6.97 -2.57 21.73
C ILE A 55 -6.93 -1.04 21.77
N ASP A 56 -6.02 -0.49 22.57
CA ASP A 56 -5.73 0.94 22.60
C ASP A 56 -5.26 1.42 21.19
N PRO A 57 -5.85 2.49 20.63
CA PRO A 57 -5.48 2.99 19.31
C PRO A 57 -3.99 3.37 19.22
N VAL A 58 -3.43 4.00 20.25
CA VAL A 58 -2.00 4.37 20.30
C VAL A 58 -1.13 3.12 20.25
N VAL A 59 -1.48 2.08 21.02
CA VAL A 59 -0.76 0.80 21.00
C VAL A 59 -0.82 0.18 19.60
N PHE A 60 -1.99 0.17 18.97
CA PHE A 60 -2.14 -0.37 17.61
C PHE A 60 -1.24 0.34 16.60
N PHE A 61 -1.22 1.68 16.59
CA PHE A 61 -0.38 2.44 15.66
C PHE A 61 1.13 2.27 15.96
N ARG A 62 1.52 2.16 17.24
CA ARG A 62 2.89 1.81 17.62
C ARG A 62 3.30 0.43 17.14
N MET A 63 2.42 -0.57 17.25
CA MET A 63 2.65 -1.92 16.71
C MET A 63 2.82 -1.89 15.19
N CYS A 64 1.98 -1.13 14.47
CA CYS A 64 2.13 -0.94 13.02
C CYS A 64 3.50 -0.34 12.67
N LEU A 65 3.95 0.71 13.38
CA LEU A 65 5.27 1.30 13.18
C LEU A 65 6.40 0.28 13.40
N ILE A 66 6.33 -0.51 14.49
CA ILE A 66 7.31 -1.58 14.74
C ILE A 66 7.35 -2.55 13.57
N GLY A 67 6.18 -2.98 13.08
CA GLY A 67 6.07 -3.86 11.93
C GLY A 67 6.80 -3.31 10.70
N TYR A 68 6.53 -2.06 10.33
CA TYR A 68 7.16 -1.45 9.16
C TYR A 68 8.66 -1.20 9.33
N ILE A 69 9.09 -0.69 10.49
CA ILE A 69 10.51 -0.39 10.77
C ILE A 69 11.37 -1.65 10.70
N ASN A 70 10.82 -2.80 11.13
CA ASN A 70 11.55 -4.08 11.16
C ASN A 70 11.21 -4.98 9.96
N ASN A 71 10.46 -4.48 8.98
CA ASN A 71 10.03 -5.22 7.80
C ASN A 71 9.29 -6.54 8.14
N ILE A 72 8.44 -6.50 9.17
CA ILE A 72 7.63 -7.63 9.64
C ILE A 72 6.22 -7.50 9.08
N THR A 73 5.88 -8.39 8.15
CA THR A 73 4.57 -8.39 7.47
C THR A 73 3.54 -9.32 8.11
N SER A 74 3.95 -10.17 9.05
CA SER A 74 3.07 -11.12 9.72
C SER A 74 2.70 -10.65 11.12
N ASP A 75 1.40 -10.49 11.38
CA ASP A 75 0.91 -10.08 12.71
C ASP A 75 1.30 -11.06 13.82
N ARG A 76 1.47 -12.35 13.50
CA ARG A 76 1.97 -13.36 14.47
C ARG A 76 3.43 -13.09 14.84
N LYS A 77 4.28 -12.94 13.84
CA LYS A 77 5.71 -12.61 14.04
C LYS A 77 5.87 -11.25 14.70
N LEU A 78 4.98 -10.30 14.43
CA LEU A 78 5.00 -8.98 15.06
C LEU A 78 4.77 -9.09 16.56
N ILE A 79 3.76 -9.85 17.00
CA ILE A 79 3.52 -10.07 18.44
C ILE A 79 4.69 -10.80 19.11
N GLU A 80 5.22 -11.84 18.47
CA GLU A 80 6.41 -12.56 18.95
C GLU A 80 7.60 -11.60 19.12
N PHE A 81 7.90 -10.82 18.08
CA PHE A 81 8.97 -9.82 18.11
C PHE A 81 8.75 -8.74 19.19
N CYS A 82 7.52 -8.27 19.35
CA CYS A 82 7.17 -7.32 20.40
C CYS A 82 7.32 -7.91 21.81
N SER A 83 7.11 -9.23 21.97
CA SER A 83 7.21 -9.90 23.26
C SER A 83 8.65 -10.08 23.75
N ASP A 84 9.60 -10.19 22.82
CA ASP A 84 11.02 -10.47 23.09
C ASP A 84 11.86 -9.26 23.50
N SER A 85 11.35 -8.03 23.33
CA SER A 85 12.14 -6.80 23.52
C SER A 85 11.56 -5.87 24.58
N LEU A 86 12.33 -5.63 25.64
CA LEU A 86 11.98 -4.68 26.71
C LEU A 86 11.81 -3.24 26.20
N GLY A 87 12.64 -2.83 25.23
CA GLY A 87 12.53 -1.50 24.62
C GLY A 87 11.22 -1.32 23.83
N ILE A 88 10.76 -2.39 23.18
CA ILE A 88 9.47 -2.41 22.49
C ILE A 88 8.33 -2.40 23.49
N ARG A 89 8.39 -3.21 24.56
CA ARG A 89 7.40 -3.17 25.65
C ARG A 89 7.26 -1.77 26.26
N LEU A 90 8.38 -1.10 26.55
CA LEU A 90 8.38 0.28 27.03
C LEU A 90 7.73 1.25 26.04
N PHE A 91 7.97 1.07 24.73
CA PHE A 91 7.37 1.89 23.69
C PHE A 91 5.87 1.64 23.57
N LEU A 92 5.42 0.38 23.61
CA LEU A 92 4.00 0.03 23.62
C LEU A 92 3.30 0.49 24.90
N GLY A 93 4.02 0.52 26.02
CA GLY A 93 3.45 0.81 27.34
C GLY A 93 2.93 -0.41 28.07
N TYR A 94 3.47 -1.59 27.76
CA TYR A 94 3.15 -2.87 28.43
C TYR A 94 4.22 -3.19 29.45
N ASP A 95 3.83 -3.73 30.61
CA ASP A 95 4.78 -4.20 31.62
C ASP A 95 5.47 -5.52 31.20
N ILE A 96 6.41 -6.01 32.01
CA ILE A 96 7.20 -7.22 31.75
C ILE A 96 6.31 -8.47 31.78
N ASP A 97 5.38 -8.53 32.73
CA ASP A 97 4.46 -9.64 32.98
C ASP A 97 3.09 -9.46 32.28
N GLU A 98 2.85 -8.32 31.66
CA GLU A 98 1.61 -8.06 30.92
C GLU A 98 1.59 -8.79 29.56
N ALA A 99 0.47 -9.45 29.27
CA ALA A 99 0.26 -10.16 28.02
C ALA A 99 -0.08 -9.19 26.88
N LEU A 100 0.63 -9.34 25.75
CA LEU A 100 0.33 -8.57 24.55
C LEU A 100 -0.99 -9.02 23.89
N PRO A 101 -1.65 -8.12 23.13
CA PRO A 101 -2.83 -8.44 22.34
C PRO A 101 -2.64 -9.64 21.40
N TRP A 102 -3.71 -10.38 21.17
CA TRP A 102 -3.69 -11.49 20.21
C TRP A 102 -3.57 -10.96 18.78
N HIS A 103 -2.86 -11.69 17.91
CA HIS A 103 -2.53 -11.22 16.56
C HIS A 103 -3.76 -10.86 15.69
N SER A 104 -4.91 -11.52 15.90
CA SER A 104 -6.12 -11.20 15.12
C SER A 104 -6.76 -9.88 15.54
N THR A 105 -6.53 -9.43 16.77
CA THR A 105 -6.97 -8.10 17.23
C THR A 105 -6.31 -7.03 16.36
N ILE A 106 -5.00 -7.13 16.10
CA ILE A 106 -4.29 -6.21 15.20
C ILE A 106 -4.90 -6.23 13.80
N SER A 107 -5.06 -7.43 13.20
CA SER A 107 -5.61 -7.54 11.85
C SER A 107 -7.03 -6.98 11.74
N ARG A 108 -7.88 -7.17 12.75
CA ARG A 108 -9.26 -6.66 12.77
C ARG A 108 -9.28 -5.15 12.95
N THR A 109 -8.49 -4.62 13.88
CA THR A 109 -8.37 -3.16 14.09
C THR A 109 -7.83 -2.45 12.86
N ARG A 110 -6.89 -3.06 12.12
CA ARG A 110 -6.40 -2.52 10.84
C ARG A 110 -7.50 -2.38 9.79
N GLN A 111 -8.49 -3.27 9.79
CA GLN A 111 -9.64 -3.21 8.86
C GLN A 111 -10.73 -2.24 9.35
N LEU A 112 -10.71 -1.88 10.63
CA LEU A 112 -11.71 -0.98 11.23
C LEU A 112 -11.45 0.49 10.89
N TYR A 113 -10.19 0.92 10.91
CA TYR A 113 -9.85 2.32 10.68
C TYR A 113 -9.80 2.67 9.20
N GLY A 114 -10.41 3.80 8.83
CA GLY A 114 -10.31 4.37 7.49
C GLY A 114 -8.93 5.02 7.22
N GLU A 115 -8.64 5.20 5.93
CA GLU A 115 -7.38 5.78 5.42
C GLU A 115 -7.05 7.15 6.04
N GLU A 116 -8.07 7.95 6.33
CA GLU A 116 -7.93 9.31 6.87
C GLU A 116 -7.10 9.38 8.15
N VAL A 117 -7.22 8.38 9.04
CA VAL A 117 -6.45 8.37 10.30
C VAL A 117 -4.96 8.09 10.02
N PHE A 118 -4.67 7.24 9.02
CA PHE A 118 -3.30 6.96 8.60
C PHE A 118 -2.67 8.16 7.88
N LYS A 119 -3.43 8.86 7.04
CA LYS A 119 -2.99 10.12 6.40
C LYS A 119 -2.67 11.20 7.44
N GLN A 120 -3.51 11.35 8.47
CA GLN A 120 -3.24 12.30 9.56
C GLN A 120 -1.96 11.94 10.32
N LEU A 121 -1.71 10.66 10.57
CA LEU A 121 -0.44 10.23 11.19
C LEU A 121 0.75 10.53 10.28
N PHE A 122 0.63 10.29 8.98
CA PHE A 122 1.68 10.67 8.02
C PHE A 122 1.97 12.17 8.07
N GLU A 123 0.94 13.02 8.08
CA GLU A 123 1.10 14.48 8.15
C GLU A 123 1.81 14.91 9.44
N GLN A 124 1.44 14.34 10.58
CA GLN A 124 2.12 14.60 11.86
C GLN A 124 3.60 14.21 11.86
N VAL A 125 3.95 13.10 11.20
CA VAL A 125 5.36 12.69 11.04
C VAL A 125 6.09 13.62 10.07
N PHE A 126 5.42 14.02 8.99
CA PHE A 126 5.94 14.95 7.99
C PHE A 126 6.24 16.33 8.62
N GLU A 127 5.32 16.89 9.39
CA GLU A 127 5.49 18.14 10.13
C GLU A 127 6.73 18.10 11.03
N ARG A 128 6.92 17.02 11.78
CA ARG A 128 8.13 16.86 12.61
C ARG A 128 9.41 16.79 11.79
N CYS A 129 9.38 16.16 10.63
CA CYS A 129 10.54 16.14 9.73
C CYS A 129 10.87 17.56 9.24
N MET A 130 9.86 18.37 8.93
CA MET A 130 10.08 19.76 8.55
C MET A 130 10.61 20.61 9.71
N GLU A 131 10.02 20.51 10.91
CA GLU A 131 10.47 21.24 12.10
C GLU A 131 11.93 20.94 12.44
N SER A 132 12.37 19.70 12.18
CA SER A 132 13.75 19.28 12.34
C SER A 132 14.70 19.73 11.20
N GLY A 133 14.17 20.39 10.17
CA GLY A 133 14.93 20.85 9.00
C GLY A 133 15.33 19.73 8.04
N MET A 134 14.68 18.57 8.10
CA MET A 134 14.98 17.41 7.24
C MET A 134 14.31 17.48 5.86
N ILE A 135 13.48 18.49 5.58
CA ILE A 135 12.84 18.66 4.28
C ILE A 135 13.29 20.00 3.71
N ALA A 136 13.96 19.96 2.56
CA ALA A 136 14.40 21.17 1.89
C ALA A 136 13.25 21.84 1.12
N GLY A 137 12.46 21.06 0.36
CA GLY A 137 11.27 21.52 -0.37
C GLY A 137 11.45 21.64 -1.90
N PRO A 138 12.38 22.47 -2.43
CA PRO A 138 12.42 22.86 -3.83
C PRO A 138 12.60 21.74 -4.86
N THR A 139 13.30 20.65 -4.54
CA THR A 139 13.59 19.58 -5.51
C THR A 139 13.06 18.24 -5.01
N GLN A 140 12.04 17.75 -5.70
CA GLN A 140 11.33 16.50 -5.38
C GLN A 140 11.55 15.48 -6.49
N ALA A 141 11.79 14.23 -6.12
CA ALA A 141 11.89 13.11 -7.05
C ALA A 141 10.67 12.19 -6.90
N VAL A 142 10.04 11.80 -8.00
CA VAL A 142 8.87 10.92 -8.03
C VAL A 142 9.22 9.63 -8.75
N ASP A 143 8.85 8.51 -8.14
CA ASP A 143 9.00 7.18 -8.73
C ASP A 143 7.78 6.30 -8.43
N GLY A 144 7.56 5.34 -9.32
CA GLY A 144 6.37 4.50 -9.37
C GLY A 144 6.75 3.03 -9.25
N ALA A 145 6.05 2.30 -8.40
CA ALA A 145 6.27 0.89 -8.20
C ALA A 145 4.96 0.13 -8.07
N PHE A 146 4.83 -0.96 -8.83
CA PHE A 146 3.72 -1.89 -8.69
C PHE A 146 3.79 -2.64 -7.35
N LEU A 147 2.83 -2.38 -6.46
CA LEU A 147 2.65 -3.04 -5.17
C LEU A 147 1.72 -4.24 -5.35
N LYS A 148 2.14 -5.43 -4.92
CA LYS A 148 1.32 -6.63 -5.07
C LYS A 148 0.08 -6.53 -4.18
N ALA A 149 -1.10 -6.68 -4.77
CA ALA A 149 -2.35 -6.67 -4.03
C ALA A 149 -2.50 -7.96 -3.20
N ASN A 150 -3.20 -7.86 -2.07
CA ASN A 150 -3.54 -9.02 -1.24
C ASN A 150 -4.82 -9.70 -1.75
N ALA A 151 -4.80 -10.07 -3.03
CA ALA A 151 -5.93 -10.67 -3.74
C ALA A 151 -5.45 -11.77 -4.69
N SER A 152 -6.29 -12.78 -4.89
CA SER A 152 -5.99 -13.90 -5.78
C SER A 152 -6.62 -13.70 -7.15
N LYS A 153 -5.95 -14.17 -8.20
CA LYS A 153 -6.58 -14.28 -9.54
C LYS A 153 -7.71 -15.30 -9.55
N ASP A 154 -7.62 -16.32 -8.71
CA ASP A 154 -8.61 -17.39 -8.64
C ASP A 154 -9.94 -16.94 -8.04
N SER A 155 -9.96 -15.77 -7.38
CA SER A 155 -11.15 -15.15 -6.80
C SER A 155 -11.76 -14.07 -7.71
N LEU A 156 -11.22 -13.84 -8.90
CA LEU A 156 -11.79 -12.87 -9.84
C LEU A 156 -13.14 -13.36 -10.35
N GLU A 157 -14.10 -12.44 -10.41
CA GLU A 157 -15.45 -12.65 -10.92
C GLU A 157 -15.68 -11.84 -12.18
N ILE A 158 -16.64 -12.28 -13.01
CA ILE A 158 -16.95 -11.66 -14.31
C ILE A 158 -17.88 -10.47 -14.07
N LYS A 159 -17.61 -9.35 -14.75
CA LYS A 159 -18.48 -8.18 -14.72
C LYS A 159 -19.81 -8.47 -15.42
N GLN A 160 -20.91 -8.02 -14.82
CA GLN A 160 -22.26 -8.13 -15.37
C GLN A 160 -22.50 -7.07 -16.47
N VAL A 161 -23.25 -7.47 -17.48
CA VAL A 161 -23.61 -6.65 -18.65
C VAL A 161 -25.06 -6.23 -18.49
N ASN A 162 -25.38 -4.95 -18.75
CA ASN A 162 -26.77 -4.49 -18.72
C ASN A 162 -27.54 -5.14 -19.88
N LYS A 163 -28.75 -5.62 -19.59
CA LYS A 163 -29.44 -6.60 -20.44
C LYS A 163 -29.92 -6.00 -21.78
N SER A 164 -29.18 -6.31 -22.85
CA SER A 164 -29.70 -6.64 -24.20
C SER A 164 -28.66 -7.40 -25.05
N VAL A 165 -27.79 -8.20 -24.40
CA VAL A 165 -26.68 -8.93 -25.04
C VAL A 165 -26.92 -10.45 -24.98
N ASP A 166 -28.13 -10.88 -25.36
CA ASP A 166 -28.63 -12.28 -25.27
C ASP A 166 -27.73 -13.33 -25.96
N GLU A 167 -26.69 -12.90 -26.65
CA GLU A 167 -25.82 -13.69 -27.52
C GLU A 167 -24.33 -13.59 -27.10
N TYR A 168 -24.03 -13.22 -25.85
CA TYR A 168 -22.67 -12.93 -25.36
C TYR A 168 -21.75 -14.16 -25.17
N LEU A 169 -21.75 -15.07 -26.14
CA LEU A 169 -20.79 -16.15 -26.31
C LEU A 169 -21.00 -17.35 -25.36
N LEU A 170 -22.19 -17.95 -25.49
CA LEU A 170 -22.65 -19.18 -24.83
C LEU A 170 -21.74 -20.42 -24.99
N GLU A 171 -20.57 -20.34 -25.64
CA GLU A 171 -19.65 -21.48 -25.80
C GLU A 171 -18.18 -21.24 -25.41
N ASN A 172 -17.55 -20.07 -25.63
CA ASN A 172 -16.11 -19.93 -25.31
C ASN A 172 -15.81 -19.55 -23.85
N ILE A 173 -16.78 -19.04 -23.07
CA ILE A 173 -16.60 -18.73 -21.63
C ILE A 173 -16.91 -19.96 -20.74
N LYS A 174 -17.33 -21.11 -21.31
CA LYS A 174 -17.67 -22.33 -20.54
C LYS A 174 -16.48 -22.99 -19.81
N ALA A 175 -15.24 -22.50 -19.98
CA ALA A 175 -14.10 -22.87 -19.11
C ALA A 175 -13.95 -21.96 -17.86
N ASN A 176 -14.77 -20.91 -17.74
CA ASN A 176 -14.65 -19.80 -16.79
C ASN A 176 -15.92 -19.50 -16.00
N THR A 177 -16.85 -20.45 -15.89
CA THR A 177 -18.18 -20.17 -15.33
C THR A 177 -18.18 -19.90 -13.82
N THR A 178 -17.11 -20.26 -13.10
CA THR A 178 -17.00 -20.00 -11.66
C THR A 178 -15.58 -19.63 -11.26
N ALA A 179 -15.46 -18.62 -10.39
CA ALA A 179 -14.23 -18.36 -9.66
C ALA A 179 -13.80 -19.66 -8.96
N ARG A 180 -12.54 -20.07 -9.12
CA ARG A 180 -12.04 -21.31 -8.49
C ARG A 180 -12.09 -21.22 -6.96
N ARG A 181 -11.97 -20.00 -6.43
CA ARG A 181 -12.04 -19.69 -5.01
C ARG A 181 -12.86 -18.41 -4.82
N PRO A 182 -14.20 -18.49 -4.84
CA PRO A 182 -15.05 -17.32 -4.70
C PRO A 182 -14.80 -16.62 -3.36
N ALA A 183 -14.95 -15.31 -3.35
CA ALA A 183 -14.85 -14.54 -2.12
C ALA A 183 -16.02 -14.88 -1.18
N LYS A 184 -15.75 -14.93 0.13
CA LYS A 184 -16.83 -15.13 1.13
C LYS A 184 -17.76 -13.92 1.23
N ILE A 185 -17.22 -12.73 1.00
CA ILE A 185 -17.91 -11.44 1.04
C ILE A 185 -17.40 -10.66 -0.16
N ASN A 186 -18.32 -10.19 -1.01
CA ASN A 186 -18.00 -9.31 -2.12
C ASN A 186 -17.92 -7.87 -1.59
N ARG A 187 -16.76 -7.23 -1.79
CA ARG A 187 -16.48 -5.86 -1.36
C ARG A 187 -16.62 -4.85 -2.49
N ALA A 188 -16.87 -5.29 -3.72
CA ALA A 188 -16.99 -4.42 -4.86
C ALA A 188 -18.39 -3.82 -4.94
N ASP A 189 -18.48 -2.53 -5.23
CA ASP A 189 -19.75 -1.82 -5.42
C ASP A 189 -20.40 -2.20 -6.76
N GLU A 190 -21.69 -1.90 -6.94
CA GLU A 190 -22.45 -2.26 -8.15
C GLU A 190 -21.75 -1.77 -9.43
N ASP A 191 -21.28 -0.52 -9.46
CA ASP A 191 -20.56 0.05 -10.61
C ASP A 191 -19.32 -0.77 -10.99
N GLN A 192 -18.60 -1.31 -10.01
CA GLN A 192 -17.40 -2.11 -10.24
C GLN A 192 -17.72 -3.52 -10.74
N GLN A 193 -18.92 -4.01 -10.40
CA GLN A 193 -19.46 -5.27 -10.88
C GLN A 193 -20.00 -5.16 -12.31
N HIS A 194 -20.25 -3.96 -12.83
CA HIS A 194 -20.76 -3.75 -14.18
C HIS A 194 -19.70 -3.25 -15.17
N MET A 195 -19.87 -3.61 -16.44
CA MET A 195 -19.07 -3.08 -17.53
C MET A 195 -19.37 -1.59 -17.75
N ASP A 196 -18.34 -0.80 -18.03
CA ASP A 196 -18.50 0.61 -18.38
C ASP A 196 -18.99 0.77 -19.83
N GLY A 197 -19.75 1.84 -20.12
CA GLY A 197 -20.17 2.24 -21.46
C GLY A 197 -21.55 1.73 -21.89
N ASP A 198 -22.02 2.18 -23.05
CA ASP A 198 -23.32 1.78 -23.62
C ASP A 198 -23.30 0.32 -24.12
N ASP A 199 -24.47 -0.33 -24.22
CA ASP A 199 -24.62 -1.74 -24.63
C ASP A 199 -23.83 -2.09 -25.91
N GLU A 200 -23.84 -1.21 -26.91
CA GLU A 200 -23.09 -1.40 -28.16
C GLU A 200 -21.56 -1.35 -27.98
N GLN A 201 -21.09 -0.46 -27.09
CA GLN A 201 -19.66 -0.35 -26.77
C GLN A 201 -19.20 -1.61 -26.03
N GLN A 202 -19.98 -2.05 -25.04
CA GLN A 202 -19.72 -3.29 -24.31
C GLN A 202 -19.63 -4.47 -25.29
N ALA A 203 -20.60 -4.64 -26.19
CA ALA A 203 -20.61 -5.73 -27.17
C ALA A 203 -19.39 -5.71 -28.12
N ARG A 204 -18.96 -4.52 -28.58
CA ARG A 204 -17.79 -4.37 -29.44
C ARG A 204 -16.50 -4.78 -28.72
N GLU A 205 -16.32 -4.30 -27.49
CA GLU A 205 -15.12 -4.60 -26.71
C GLU A 205 -14.97 -6.10 -26.46
N LEU A 206 -16.07 -6.81 -26.25
CA LEU A 206 -16.00 -8.25 -26.05
C LEU A 206 -15.76 -9.05 -27.31
N LYS A 207 -16.26 -8.61 -28.46
CA LYS A 207 -15.89 -9.22 -29.74
C LYS A 207 -14.38 -9.07 -30.00
N GLU A 208 -13.81 -7.91 -29.69
CA GLU A 208 -12.37 -7.67 -29.81
C GLU A 208 -11.56 -8.56 -28.85
N LEU A 209 -12.04 -8.75 -27.62
CA LEU A 209 -11.41 -9.62 -26.63
C LEU A 209 -11.51 -11.10 -27.02
N ASP A 210 -12.65 -11.58 -27.51
CA ASP A 210 -12.81 -12.96 -27.98
C ASP A 210 -11.91 -13.25 -29.19
N THR A 211 -11.80 -12.31 -30.14
CA THR A 211 -10.88 -12.45 -31.27
C THR A 211 -9.42 -12.57 -30.81
N ARG A 212 -9.03 -11.83 -29.76
CA ARG A 212 -7.70 -11.97 -29.15
C ARG A 212 -7.54 -13.31 -28.44
N TYR A 213 -8.57 -13.77 -27.72
CA TYR A 213 -8.59 -15.07 -27.04
C TYR A 213 -8.33 -16.20 -28.04
N GLN A 214 -9.08 -16.26 -29.14
CA GLN A 214 -8.94 -17.29 -30.17
C GLN A 214 -7.54 -17.28 -30.85
N ARG A 215 -6.96 -16.09 -31.06
CA ARG A 215 -5.59 -15.98 -31.62
C ARG A 215 -4.53 -16.51 -30.66
N GLN A 216 -4.71 -16.29 -29.36
CA GLN A 216 -3.73 -16.67 -28.34
C GLN A 216 -3.87 -18.15 -27.93
N GLU A 217 -5.08 -18.70 -27.92
CA GLU A 217 -5.34 -20.12 -27.67
C GLU A 217 -4.65 -21.01 -28.71
N LYS A 218 -4.74 -20.64 -30.00
CA LYS A 218 -3.98 -21.32 -31.08
C LYS A 218 -2.48 -21.35 -30.84
N ASN A 219 -1.91 -20.25 -30.31
CA ASN A 219 -0.48 -20.19 -29.99
C ASN A 219 -0.09 -21.02 -28.75
N TYR A 220 -1.03 -21.35 -27.86
CA TYR A 220 -0.79 -22.14 -26.65
C TYR A 220 -0.95 -23.65 -26.89
N GLU A 221 -1.88 -24.07 -27.76
CA GLU A 221 -2.04 -25.48 -28.14
C GLU A 221 -0.78 -26.06 -28.82
N GLU A 222 0.06 -25.21 -29.42
CA GLU A 222 1.32 -25.59 -30.05
C GLU A 222 2.49 -25.78 -29.06
N MET A 223 2.33 -25.49 -27.76
CA MET A 223 3.39 -25.64 -26.75
C MET A 223 3.25 -26.95 -25.93
N PRO A 224 4.28 -27.83 -25.91
CA PRO A 224 4.21 -29.09 -25.17
C PRO A 224 4.22 -28.84 -23.65
N GLY A 225 3.18 -29.32 -22.94
CA GLY A 225 3.05 -29.26 -21.47
C GLY A 225 1.96 -28.34 -20.92
N SER A 226 1.09 -27.76 -21.76
CA SER A 226 0.06 -26.80 -21.34
C SER A 226 -1.22 -27.46 -20.79
N GLU A 227 -1.17 -28.16 -19.66
CA GLU A 227 -2.41 -28.63 -18.99
C GLU A 227 -3.20 -27.48 -18.34
N SER A 228 -2.61 -26.29 -18.23
CA SER A 228 -3.29 -25.12 -17.70
C SER A 228 -3.73 -24.22 -18.85
N ARG A 229 -4.98 -24.37 -19.29
CA ARG A 229 -5.66 -23.36 -20.11
C ARG A 229 -5.49 -22.01 -19.43
N GLY A 230 -4.58 -21.17 -19.95
CA GLY A 230 -4.28 -19.85 -19.43
C GLY A 230 -5.50 -18.97 -19.63
N LYS A 231 -6.36 -18.88 -18.60
CA LYS A 231 -7.54 -18.02 -18.61
C LYS A 231 -7.08 -16.58 -18.85
N PHE A 232 -7.49 -15.97 -19.97
CA PHE A 232 -7.17 -14.58 -20.23
C PHE A 232 -8.02 -13.71 -19.29
N LEU A 233 -7.40 -13.24 -18.21
CA LEU A 233 -8.01 -12.35 -17.23
C LEU A 233 -7.72 -10.91 -17.64
N SER A 234 -8.75 -10.07 -17.71
CA SER A 234 -8.64 -8.66 -18.07
C SER A 234 -9.50 -7.80 -17.16
N ASN A 235 -8.98 -6.62 -16.78
CA ASN A 235 -9.66 -5.64 -15.91
C ASN A 235 -10.99 -5.14 -16.47
N LYS A 236 -11.18 -5.27 -17.79
CA LYS A 236 -12.47 -4.99 -18.43
C LYS A 236 -13.50 -6.02 -18.01
N THR A 237 -13.23 -7.28 -18.35
CA THR A 237 -14.15 -8.41 -18.14
C THR A 237 -14.27 -8.91 -16.72
N HIS A 238 -13.25 -8.71 -15.88
CA HIS A 238 -13.17 -9.30 -14.55
C HIS A 238 -12.91 -8.22 -13.51
N TYR A 239 -13.51 -8.39 -12.33
CA TYR A 239 -13.27 -7.57 -11.16
C TYR A 239 -12.89 -8.45 -9.95
N SER A 240 -12.29 -7.82 -8.94
CA SER A 240 -11.84 -8.51 -7.73
C SER A 240 -12.82 -8.26 -6.59
N PRO A 241 -13.63 -9.25 -6.19
CA PRO A 241 -14.57 -9.12 -5.07
C PRO A 241 -13.86 -9.03 -3.71
N THR A 242 -12.64 -9.56 -3.58
CA THR A 242 -11.86 -9.50 -2.33
C THR A 242 -11.20 -8.14 -2.09
N ASP A 243 -10.84 -7.48 -3.18
CA ASP A 243 -10.07 -6.24 -3.20
C ASP A 243 -10.44 -5.45 -4.46
N PRO A 244 -11.41 -4.54 -4.39
CA PRO A 244 -12.01 -3.95 -5.58
C PRO A 244 -11.12 -2.93 -6.30
N ASP A 245 -10.12 -2.38 -5.63
CA ASP A 245 -9.19 -1.40 -6.21
C ASP A 245 -8.00 -2.07 -6.92
N ALA A 246 -7.77 -3.36 -6.64
CA ALA A 246 -6.71 -4.13 -7.29
C ALA A 246 -6.98 -4.30 -8.79
N ARG A 247 -5.93 -4.17 -9.60
CA ARG A 247 -6.00 -4.36 -11.06
C ARG A 247 -4.94 -5.33 -11.54
N ILE A 248 -5.28 -6.10 -12.57
CA ILE A 248 -4.35 -6.98 -13.27
C ILE A 248 -3.33 -6.11 -14.00
N ALA A 249 -2.05 -6.29 -13.67
CA ALA A 249 -0.94 -5.67 -14.37
C ALA A 249 0.19 -6.68 -14.59
N VAL A 250 0.98 -6.46 -15.65
CA VAL A 250 2.07 -7.35 -16.07
C VAL A 250 3.40 -6.62 -15.87
N LYS A 251 4.27 -7.19 -15.03
CA LYS A 251 5.67 -6.75 -14.93
C LYS A 251 6.49 -7.40 -16.05
N PRO A 252 7.49 -6.72 -16.62
CA PRO A 252 8.39 -7.32 -17.61
C PRO A 252 8.95 -8.66 -17.13
N GLY A 253 8.77 -9.72 -17.92
CA GLY A 253 9.28 -11.07 -17.62
C GLY A 253 8.55 -11.83 -16.50
N LYS A 254 7.41 -11.35 -15.99
CA LYS A 254 6.61 -12.04 -14.96
C LYS A 254 5.17 -12.24 -15.42
N PRO A 255 4.47 -13.30 -14.94
CA PRO A 255 3.05 -13.46 -15.21
C PRO A 255 2.26 -12.29 -14.60
N GLY A 256 1.24 -11.79 -15.30
CA GLY A 256 0.45 -10.66 -14.80
C GLY A 256 -0.33 -11.02 -13.54
N GLU A 257 -0.20 -10.25 -12.46
CA GLU A 257 -0.89 -10.45 -11.17
C GLU A 257 -1.73 -9.22 -10.82
N LEU A 258 -2.45 -9.30 -9.69
CA LEU A 258 -3.16 -8.16 -9.14
C LEU A 258 -2.17 -7.24 -8.42
N TYR A 259 -2.13 -5.99 -8.86
CA TYR A 259 -1.25 -4.95 -8.37
C TYR A 259 -2.03 -3.66 -8.10
N TYR A 260 -1.43 -2.81 -7.28
CA TYR A 260 -1.66 -1.38 -7.21
C TYR A 260 -0.47 -0.65 -7.83
N ASN A 261 -0.69 0.57 -8.32
CA ASN A 261 0.40 1.46 -8.69
C ASN A 261 0.74 2.38 -7.51
N GLY A 262 1.86 2.13 -6.83
CA GLY A 262 2.32 2.98 -5.73
C GLY A 262 3.21 4.09 -6.26
N GLN A 263 2.85 5.34 -6.02
CA GLN A 263 3.64 6.52 -6.37
C GLN A 263 4.21 7.16 -5.12
N ILE A 264 5.53 7.42 -5.12
CA ILE A 264 6.24 7.98 -3.98
C ILE A 264 7.00 9.22 -4.44
N ALA A 265 6.87 10.31 -3.68
CA ALA A 265 7.69 11.50 -3.82
C ALA A 265 8.69 11.63 -2.66
N VAL A 266 9.91 12.02 -2.98
CA VAL A 266 11.03 12.09 -2.05
C VAL A 266 11.75 13.42 -2.19
N ASP A 267 12.06 14.05 -1.06
CA ASP A 267 12.92 15.23 -1.01
C ASP A 267 14.37 14.82 -1.28
N THR A 268 15.01 15.51 -2.23
CA THR A 268 16.34 15.13 -2.69
C THR A 268 17.48 15.49 -1.72
N ALA A 269 17.25 16.37 -0.73
CA ALA A 269 18.30 16.80 0.18
C ALA A 269 18.59 15.78 1.28
N HIS A 270 17.53 15.22 1.88
CA HIS A 270 17.66 14.27 2.99
C HIS A 270 16.96 12.93 2.74
N HIS A 271 16.47 12.69 1.52
CA HIS A 271 15.79 11.46 1.12
C HIS A 271 14.54 11.13 1.96
N VAL A 272 13.87 12.17 2.44
CA VAL A 272 12.62 12.04 3.21
C VAL A 272 11.46 11.87 2.24
N ILE A 273 10.60 10.89 2.49
CA ILE A 273 9.36 10.70 1.74
C ILE A 273 8.41 11.87 2.06
N THR A 274 8.11 12.68 1.06
CA THR A 274 7.24 13.86 1.18
C THR A 274 5.80 13.55 0.78
N HIS A 275 5.60 12.52 -0.06
CA HIS A 275 4.28 12.05 -0.44
C HIS A 275 4.31 10.57 -0.81
N ALA A 276 3.24 9.84 -0.49
CA ALA A 276 3.04 8.47 -0.94
C ALA A 276 1.54 8.24 -1.16
N GLN A 277 1.19 7.70 -2.32
CA GLN A 277 -0.19 7.39 -2.68
C GLN A 277 -0.25 6.16 -3.57
N SER A 278 -1.30 5.35 -3.41
CA SER A 278 -1.59 4.22 -4.31
C SER A 278 -2.73 4.57 -5.27
N PHE A 279 -2.58 4.11 -6.51
CA PHE A 279 -3.54 4.21 -7.60
C PHE A 279 -3.86 2.81 -8.15
N THR A 280 -4.85 2.72 -9.04
CA THR A 280 -5.17 1.48 -9.74
C THR A 280 -4.08 1.18 -10.76
N ALA A 281 -3.67 -0.10 -10.87
CA ALA A 281 -2.53 -0.50 -11.70
C ALA A 281 -2.79 -0.51 -13.22
N ASP A 282 -3.99 -0.15 -13.66
CA ASP A 282 -4.39 -0.05 -15.07
C ASP A 282 -4.21 1.35 -15.68
N VAL A 283 -3.90 2.35 -14.85
CA VAL A 283 -3.64 3.73 -15.26
C VAL A 283 -2.15 3.93 -15.57
N LYS A 284 -1.84 4.78 -16.55
CA LYS A 284 -0.46 5.16 -16.87
C LYS A 284 0.09 6.11 -15.82
N ASP A 285 1.35 5.90 -15.45
CA ASP A 285 2.09 6.71 -14.46
C ASP A 285 2.04 8.23 -14.71
N CYS A 286 1.97 8.67 -15.99
CA CYS A 286 1.90 10.08 -16.33
C CYS A 286 0.64 10.79 -15.82
N ARG A 287 -0.50 10.08 -15.72
CA ARG A 287 -1.74 10.64 -15.14
C ARG A 287 -1.63 10.74 -13.61
N ASP A 288 -1.06 9.72 -12.99
CA ASP A 288 -0.87 9.66 -11.54
C ASP A 288 0.09 10.77 -11.07
N LEU A 289 1.14 11.05 -11.87
CA LEU A 289 2.10 12.11 -11.59
C LEU A 289 1.46 13.50 -11.43
N ILE A 290 0.45 13.83 -12.23
CA ILE A 290 -0.24 15.12 -12.12
C ILE A 290 -0.95 15.22 -10.77
N THR A 291 -1.64 14.15 -10.37
CA THR A 291 -2.35 14.08 -9.09
C THR A 291 -1.39 14.15 -7.91
N VAL A 292 -0.32 13.35 -7.93
CA VAL A 292 0.73 13.33 -6.90
C VAL A 292 1.38 14.71 -6.78
N THR A 293 1.75 15.32 -7.91
CA THR A 293 2.39 16.65 -7.92
C THR A 293 1.48 17.70 -7.33
N ARG A 294 0.19 17.71 -7.68
CA ARG A 294 -0.78 18.66 -7.12
C ARG A 294 -0.93 18.51 -5.61
N GLN A 295 -1.06 17.27 -5.13
CA GLN A 295 -1.22 17.01 -3.69
C GLN A 295 0.07 17.36 -2.92
N LEU A 296 1.23 17.01 -3.46
CA LEU A 296 2.53 17.36 -2.90
C LEU A 296 2.72 18.88 -2.85
N GLN A 297 2.36 19.60 -3.92
CA GLN A 297 2.44 21.05 -3.96
C GLN A 297 1.52 21.69 -2.93
N ALA A 298 0.27 21.23 -2.82
CA ALA A 298 -0.67 21.72 -1.81
C ALA A 298 -0.14 21.50 -0.39
N ARG A 299 0.44 20.33 -0.10
CA ARG A 299 1.08 20.04 1.19
C ARG A 299 2.24 20.99 1.47
N LEU A 300 3.18 21.12 0.54
CA LEU A 300 4.35 21.98 0.72
C LEU A 300 3.96 23.45 0.87
N GLN A 301 2.98 23.92 0.11
CA GLN A 301 2.47 25.29 0.19
C GLN A 301 1.82 25.59 1.53
N HIS A 302 1.11 24.63 2.13
CA HIS A 302 0.54 24.78 3.46
C HIS A 302 1.63 25.08 4.51
N HIS A 303 2.84 24.61 4.25
CA HIS A 303 4.01 24.76 5.11
C HIS A 303 5.01 25.82 4.60
N GLY A 304 4.58 26.68 3.68
CA GLY A 304 5.38 27.82 3.19
C GLY A 304 6.51 27.44 2.22
N MET A 305 6.48 26.24 1.65
CA MET A 305 7.46 25.78 0.67
C MET A 305 6.83 25.64 -0.73
N GLU A 306 7.65 25.84 -1.76
CA GLU A 306 7.26 25.61 -3.15
C GLU A 306 8.20 24.61 -3.80
N ILE A 307 7.64 23.76 -4.67
CA ILE A 307 8.44 22.86 -5.52
C ILE A 307 8.96 23.71 -6.67
N GLU A 308 10.26 23.71 -6.95
CA GLU A 308 10.85 24.35 -8.13
C GLU A 308 11.16 23.34 -9.24
N LYS A 309 11.61 22.15 -8.84
CA LYS A 309 12.08 21.09 -9.74
C LYS A 309 11.46 19.76 -9.36
N LEU A 310 10.92 19.09 -10.36
CA LEU A 310 10.38 17.73 -10.25
C LEU A 310 11.23 16.79 -11.11
N LEU A 311 11.79 15.76 -10.49
CA LEU A 311 12.54 14.70 -11.17
C LEU A 311 11.63 13.47 -11.30
N ALA A 312 11.55 12.89 -12.49
CA ALA A 312 10.80 11.65 -12.72
C ALA A 312 11.49 10.80 -13.80
N ASP A 313 11.20 9.51 -13.81
CA ASP A 313 11.72 8.58 -14.84
C ASP A 313 11.13 8.88 -16.23
N ALA A 314 11.78 8.38 -17.28
CA ALA A 314 11.34 8.53 -18.66
C ALA A 314 9.96 7.90 -18.93
N ALA A 315 9.53 6.91 -18.14
CA ALA A 315 8.17 6.35 -18.24
C ALA A 315 7.08 7.43 -18.11
N TYR A 316 7.34 8.48 -17.32
CA TYR A 316 6.44 9.60 -17.09
C TYR A 316 6.37 10.61 -18.25
N SER A 317 7.29 10.53 -19.22
CA SER A 317 7.36 11.43 -20.38
C SER A 317 6.31 11.14 -21.47
N SER A 318 5.62 10.00 -21.37
CA SER A 318 4.77 9.45 -22.44
C SER A 318 3.32 9.97 -22.48
N GLY A 319 3.02 11.09 -21.79
CA GLY A 319 1.68 11.68 -21.68
C GLY A 319 1.52 13.04 -22.36
N GLU A 320 0.26 13.53 -22.44
CA GLU A 320 -0.04 14.94 -22.77
C GLU A 320 0.88 15.88 -21.97
N LYS A 321 1.31 16.98 -22.59
CA LYS A 321 2.27 17.95 -22.03
C LYS A 321 2.02 18.12 -20.53
N LEU A 322 3.02 17.80 -19.71
CA LEU A 322 3.05 18.01 -18.26
C LEU A 322 2.96 19.51 -17.95
N SER A 323 1.79 20.12 -18.15
CA SER A 323 1.48 21.46 -17.67
C SER A 323 0.93 21.29 -16.26
N VAL A 324 1.79 21.41 -15.26
CA VAL A 324 1.36 21.51 -13.87
C VAL A 324 0.56 22.82 -13.75
N PRO A 325 -0.77 22.79 -13.47
CA PRO A 325 -1.58 24.01 -13.45
C PRO A 325 -1.28 24.81 -12.19
N GLY A 326 -0.91 26.10 -12.34
CA GLY A 326 -0.86 27.05 -11.21
C GLY A 326 0.37 27.94 -11.09
N THR A 327 1.34 27.90 -12.00
CA THR A 327 2.64 28.58 -11.77
C THR A 327 2.98 29.61 -12.84
N THR A 328 3.09 30.88 -12.43
CA THR A 328 3.62 32.03 -13.19
C THR A 328 5.14 32.00 -13.40
N LYS A 329 5.84 30.98 -12.87
CA LYS A 329 7.25 30.70 -13.11
C LYS A 329 7.43 29.32 -13.75
N HIS A 330 8.35 29.21 -14.70
CA HIS A 330 8.67 27.98 -15.43
C HIS A 330 9.18 26.88 -14.48
N HIS A 331 8.30 25.97 -14.05
CA HIS A 331 8.70 24.74 -13.38
C HIS A 331 9.15 23.74 -14.44
N SER A 332 10.40 23.33 -14.35
CA SER A 332 10.98 22.38 -15.30
C SER A 332 10.81 20.97 -14.72
N VAL A 333 9.94 20.17 -15.34
CA VAL A 333 9.93 18.72 -15.09
C VAL A 333 11.11 18.15 -15.85
N TYR A 334 12.11 17.66 -15.11
CA TYR A 334 13.28 17.02 -15.70
C TYR A 334 13.03 15.52 -15.73
N THR A 335 12.89 14.97 -16.93
CA THR A 335 12.90 13.52 -17.14
C THR A 335 14.33 13.04 -17.17
N ILE A 336 14.72 12.18 -16.23
CA ILE A 336 16.06 11.61 -16.20
C ILE A 336 16.09 10.44 -17.19
N THR A 337 16.74 10.63 -18.33
CA THR A 337 16.94 9.56 -19.33
C THR A 337 18.25 8.82 -19.08
N GLY A 338 18.16 7.69 -18.38
CA GLY A 338 19.21 6.67 -18.36
C GLY A 338 20.10 6.66 -17.12
N TRP A 339 20.10 5.53 -16.41
CA TRP A 339 21.15 5.15 -15.47
C TRP A 339 22.31 4.51 -16.22
N SER A 340 23.46 5.19 -16.32
CA SER A 340 24.72 4.51 -16.65
C SER A 340 25.37 4.05 -15.36
N ILE A 341 25.10 2.78 -15.00
CA ILE A 341 25.83 2.11 -13.92
C ILE A 341 27.26 1.88 -14.41
N LYS A 342 28.16 2.83 -14.16
CA LYS A 342 29.59 2.50 -14.11
C LYS A 342 29.80 1.70 -12.84
N ARG A 343 29.84 0.37 -12.98
CA ARG A 343 30.44 -0.50 -11.96
C ARG A 343 31.87 0.00 -11.74
N GLN A 344 32.17 0.45 -10.53
CA GLN A 344 33.56 0.50 -10.04
C GLN A 344 33.98 -0.88 -9.59
#